data_AF-A0A6X6XHG1-F1
#
_entry.id   AF-A0A6X6XHG1-F1
#
_cell.length_a   1.000
_cell.length_b   1.000
_cell.length_c   1.000
_cell.angle_alpha   90.00
_cell.angle_beta   90.00
_cell.angle_gamma   90.00
#
_symmetry.space_group_name_H-M   'P 1'
#
loop_
_entity.id
_entity.type
_entity.pdbx_description
1 polymer ?
#
loop_
_entity_poly.entity_id
_entity_poly.type
_entity_poly.pdbx_seq_one_letter_code
_entity_poly.pdbx_strand_id
1 'polypeptide(L)'
;GWSHELGETDFHNTYNMDRRPRMLTPRECSRLMGFDKPGESVFRIPVSNTQAYRQFGNSVVVDVFAAVAKLLKSRIEFAASQRLRQFYDEVS
;
A
#
# COMPACT_ATOMS: atom_id res chain seq x y z
N GLY A 1 -4.83 -13.40 25.42
CA GLY A 1 -3.90 -12.56 24.64
C GLY A 1 -2.89 -11.95 25.58
N TRP A 2 -2.18 -10.89 25.17
CA TRP A 2 -1.45 -10.03 26.10
C TRP A 2 -2.42 -9.39 27.11
N SER A 3 -1.98 -9.23 28.36
CA SER A 3 -2.74 -8.58 29.43
C SER A 3 -1.99 -7.35 29.94
N HIS A 4 -2.66 -6.20 29.93
CA HIS A 4 -2.12 -4.94 30.43
C HIS A 4 -1.88 -5.01 31.94
N GLU A 5 -2.88 -5.45 32.71
CA GLU A 5 -2.83 -5.55 34.18
C GLU A 5 -1.68 -6.46 34.65
N LEU A 6 -1.49 -7.60 33.97
CA LEU A 6 -0.38 -8.51 34.27
C LEU A 6 0.97 -7.87 33.92
N GLY A 7 1.03 -7.00 32.91
CA GLY A 7 2.24 -6.29 32.50
C GLY A 7 2.62 -5.14 33.43
N GLU A 8 1.65 -4.52 34.10
CA GLU A 8 1.88 -3.50 35.14
C GLU A 8 2.32 -4.12 36.46
N THR A 9 1.76 -5.28 36.81
CA THR A 9 2.04 -5.98 38.07
C THR A 9 3.31 -6.83 38.02
N ASP A 10 3.57 -7.50 36.90
CA ASP A 10 4.76 -8.32 36.67
C ASP A 10 5.25 -8.15 35.21
N PHE A 11 6.09 -7.13 35.01
CA PHE A 11 6.65 -6.83 33.69
C PHE A 11 7.46 -7.98 33.08
N HIS A 12 8.07 -8.83 33.92
CA HIS A 12 8.92 -9.93 33.48
C HIS A 12 8.18 -11.27 33.35
N ASN A 13 6.84 -11.26 33.47
CA ASN A 13 6.02 -12.44 33.29
C ASN A 13 6.21 -13.04 31.89
N THR A 14 6.86 -14.21 31.80
CA THR A 14 7.24 -14.85 30.52
C THR A 14 6.03 -15.12 29.62
N TYR A 15 4.93 -15.61 30.19
CA TYR A 15 3.68 -15.85 29.45
C TYR A 15 3.10 -14.56 28.85
N ASN A 16 3.18 -13.45 29.58
CA ASN A 16 2.69 -12.17 29.09
C ASN A 16 3.62 -11.54 28.05
N MET A 17 4.94 -11.66 28.24
CA MET A 17 5.94 -11.16 27.28
C MET A 17 5.81 -11.84 25.91
N ASP A 18 5.64 -13.17 25.88
CA ASP A 18 5.51 -13.95 24.64
C ASP A 18 4.29 -13.58 23.80
N ARG A 19 3.29 -12.93 24.43
CA ARG A 19 2.03 -12.57 23.79
C ARG A 19 1.93 -11.10 23.42
N ARG A 20 2.98 -10.31 23.66
CA ARG A 20 2.99 -8.87 23.43
C ARG A 20 2.63 -8.54 21.97
N PRO A 21 1.66 -7.65 21.71
CA PRO A 21 1.31 -7.26 20.35
C PRO A 21 2.52 -6.66 19.64
N ARG A 22 2.65 -6.97 18.36
CA ARG A 22 3.69 -6.38 17.50
C ARG A 22 3.08 -5.37 16.54
N MET A 23 3.92 -4.43 16.11
CA MET A 23 3.60 -3.58 14.96
C MET A 23 3.69 -4.39 13.65
N LEU A 24 2.97 -3.92 12.63
CA LEU A 24 3.18 -4.36 11.26
C LEU A 24 4.56 -3.90 10.79
N THR A 25 5.22 -4.71 9.98
CA THR A 25 6.46 -4.36 9.28
C THR A 25 6.16 -3.50 8.05
N PRO A 26 7.13 -2.72 7.53
CA PRO A 26 6.93 -1.96 6.30
C PRO A 26 6.53 -2.82 5.10
N ARG A 27 6.99 -4.08 5.05
CA ARG A 27 6.59 -5.03 4.01
C ARG A 27 5.11 -5.41 4.15
N GLU A 28 4.63 -5.67 5.36
CA GLU A 28 3.21 -5.93 5.59
C GLU A 28 2.35 -4.72 5.25
N CYS A 29 2.80 -3.50 5.56
CA CYS A 29 2.12 -2.27 5.13
C CYS A 29 2.07 -2.16 3.59
N SER A 30 3.17 -2.45 2.90
CA SER A 30 3.22 -2.46 1.43
C SER A 30 2.21 -3.45 0.83
N ARG A 31 2.10 -4.65 1.41
CA ARG A 31 1.09 -5.64 0.99
C ARG A 31 -0.33 -5.18 1.26
N LEU A 32 -0.56 -4.62 2.45
CA LEU A 32 -1.87 -4.11 2.85
C LEU A 32 -2.36 -3.00 1.91
N MET A 33 -1.45 -2.15 1.44
CA MET A 33 -1.76 -1.05 0.52
C MET A 33 -1.80 -1.48 -0.96
N GLY A 34 -1.53 -2.76 -1.27
CA GLY A 34 -1.56 -3.31 -2.64
C GLY A 34 -0.31 -3.07 -3.49
N PHE A 35 0.79 -2.61 -2.88
CA PHE A 35 2.08 -2.45 -3.58
C PHE A 35 2.83 -3.77 -3.77
N ASP A 36 2.53 -4.77 -2.95
CA ASP A 36 3.07 -6.13 -3.06
C ASP A 36 1.93 -7.14 -2.87
N LYS A 37 2.08 -8.33 -3.48
CA LYS A 37 1.11 -9.41 -3.30
C LYS A 37 1.41 -10.24 -2.04
N PRO A 38 0.44 -11.03 -1.55
CA PRO A 38 0.68 -12.00 -0.48
C PRO A 38 1.82 -12.95 -0.83
N GLY A 39 2.78 -13.13 0.10
CA GLY A 39 3.95 -13.99 -0.10
C GLY A 39 5.06 -13.41 -0.98
N GLU A 40 4.83 -12.28 -1.66
CA GLU A 40 5.83 -11.64 -2.53
C GLU A 40 6.59 -10.52 -1.81
N SER A 41 7.74 -10.14 -2.38
CA SER A 41 8.62 -9.08 -1.87
C SER A 41 9.26 -8.29 -3.02
N VAL A 42 8.49 -7.97 -4.06
CA VAL A 42 9.01 -7.34 -5.29
C VAL A 42 9.19 -5.83 -5.10
N PHE A 43 8.33 -5.20 -4.31
CA PHE A 43 8.40 -3.77 -4.03
C PHE A 43 9.63 -3.43 -3.18
N ARG A 44 10.54 -2.62 -3.72
CA ARG A 44 11.74 -2.17 -3.01
C ARG A 44 11.39 -1.03 -2.05
N ILE A 45 11.81 -1.13 -0.79
CA ILE A 45 11.73 -0.06 0.21
C ILE A 45 13.16 0.42 0.49
N PRO A 46 13.66 1.47 -0.19
CA PRO A 46 15.02 1.97 0.00
C PRO A 46 15.14 3.01 1.14
N VAL A 47 14.08 3.20 1.92
CA VAL A 47 13.98 4.21 2.99
C VAL A 47 13.90 3.57 4.37
N SER A 48 14.08 4.37 5.42
CA SER A 48 13.98 3.87 6.81
C SER A 48 12.55 3.44 7.15
N ASN A 49 12.40 2.58 8.18
CA ASN A 49 11.09 2.09 8.62
C ASN A 49 10.12 3.24 8.93
N THR A 50 10.57 4.27 9.64
CA THR A 50 9.76 5.46 9.96
C THR A 50 9.25 6.16 8.70
N GLN A 51 10.10 6.33 7.70
CA GLN A 51 9.72 6.93 6.43
C GLN A 51 8.78 6.02 5.63
N ALA A 52 9.02 4.71 5.62
CA ALA A 52 8.17 3.74 4.95
C ALA A 52 6.75 3.73 5.53
N TYR A 53 6.60 3.73 6.86
CA TYR A 53 5.28 3.83 7.50
C TYR A 53 4.56 5.12 7.09
N ARG A 54 5.27 6.26 7.03
CA ARG A 54 4.69 7.52 6.56
C ARG A 54 4.28 7.46 5.08
N GLN A 55 5.10 6.86 4.23
CA GLN A 55 4.80 6.74 2.80
C GLN A 55 3.58 5.84 2.55
N PHE A 56 3.52 4.66 3.19
CA PHE A 56 2.37 3.77 3.05
C PHE A 56 1.11 4.34 3.71
N GLY A 57 1.23 4.95 4.88
CA GLY A 57 0.09 5.58 5.58
C GLY A 57 -0.53 6.76 4.83
N ASN A 58 0.27 7.47 4.04
CA ASN A 58 -0.20 8.57 3.18
C ASN A 58 -0.52 8.12 1.74
N SER A 59 -0.40 6.83 1.45
CA SER A 59 -0.65 6.31 0.11
C SER A 59 -2.12 5.98 -0.10
N VAL A 60 -2.46 5.68 -1.35
CA VAL A 60 -3.75 5.13 -1.74
C VAL A 60 -3.68 3.60 -1.80
N VAL A 61 -4.83 2.94 -1.67
CA VAL A 61 -4.93 1.49 -1.91
C VAL A 61 -4.84 1.23 -3.41
N VAL A 62 -3.78 0.56 -3.85
CA VAL A 62 -3.44 0.36 -5.27
C VAL A 62 -4.58 -0.33 -6.05
N ASP A 63 -5.18 -1.37 -5.46
CA ASP A 63 -6.23 -2.15 -6.13
C ASP A 63 -7.51 -1.33 -6.42
N VAL A 64 -7.82 -0.35 -5.57
CA VAL A 64 -8.96 0.55 -5.76
C VAL A 64 -8.75 1.39 -7.02
N PHE A 65 -7.58 2.01 -7.14
CA PHE A 65 -7.28 2.85 -8.30
C PHE A 65 -7.06 2.03 -9.57
N ALA A 66 -6.57 0.79 -9.46
CA ALA A 66 -6.52 -0.13 -10.59
C ALA A 66 -7.93 -0.44 -11.13
N ALA A 67 -8.93 -0.61 -10.27
CA ALA A 67 -10.33 -0.80 -10.69
C ALA A 67 -10.89 0.46 -11.37
N VAL A 68 -10.64 1.66 -10.80
CA VAL A 68 -11.06 2.93 -11.41
C VAL A 68 -10.43 3.12 -12.79
N ALA A 69 -9.13 2.83 -12.94
CA ALA A 69 -8.44 2.92 -14.21
C ALA A 69 -9.05 2.00 -15.28
N LYS A 70 -9.48 0.78 -14.91
CA LYS A 70 -10.18 -0.13 -15.83
C LYS A 70 -11.49 0.47 -16.35
N LEU A 71 -12.25 1.16 -15.49
CA LEU A 71 -13.49 1.83 -15.90
C LEU A 71 -13.24 3.04 -16.81
N LEU A 72 -12.12 3.74 -16.61
CA LEU A 72 -11.75 4.90 -17.42
C LEU A 72 -11.09 4.52 -18.76
N LYS A 73 -10.62 3.28 -18.92
CA LYS A 73 -9.80 2.84 -20.06
C LYS A 73 -10.36 3.26 -21.42
N SER A 74 -11.62 2.91 -21.73
CA SER A 74 -12.22 3.23 -23.04
C SER A 74 -12.37 4.73 -23.29
N ARG A 75 -12.64 5.51 -22.23
CA ARG A 75 -12.74 6.97 -22.32
C ARG A 75 -11.38 7.61 -22.62
N ILE A 76 -10.33 7.10 -21.99
CA ILE A 76 -8.95 7.54 -22.21
C ILE A 76 -8.52 7.21 -23.65
N GLU A 77 -8.78 5.99 -24.12
CA GLU A 77 -8.48 5.57 -25.50
C GLU A 77 -9.22 6.42 -26.53
N PHE A 78 -10.53 6.68 -26.32
CA PHE A 78 -11.30 7.57 -27.16
C PHE A 78 -10.70 8.98 -27.20
N ALA A 79 -10.45 9.59 -26.04
CA ALA A 79 -9.87 10.93 -25.96
C ALA A 79 -8.49 11.02 -26.65
N ALA A 80 -7.64 9.98 -26.51
CA ALA A 80 -6.35 9.91 -27.17
C ALA A 80 -6.48 9.85 -28.70
N SER A 81 -7.41 9.05 -29.23
CA SER A 81 -7.67 8.96 -30.67
C SER A 81 -8.21 10.27 -31.26
N GLN A 82 -9.07 10.99 -30.54
CA GLN A 82 -9.56 12.30 -30.97
C GLN A 82 -8.43 13.31 -31.07
N ARG A 83 -7.54 13.33 -30.07
CA ARG A 83 -6.36 14.21 -30.07
C ARG A 83 -5.44 13.91 -31.26
N LEU A 84 -5.26 12.64 -31.60
CA LEU A 84 -4.44 12.23 -32.74
C LEU A 84 -5.09 12.62 -34.08
N ARG A 85 -6.41 12.44 -34.21
CA ARG A 85 -7.15 12.86 -35.40
C ARG A 85 -7.06 14.36 -35.62
N GLN A 86 -7.33 15.15 -34.57
CA GLN A 86 -7.21 16.61 -34.63
C GLN A 86 -5.79 17.03 -35.06
N PHE A 87 -4.75 16.38 -34.53
CA PHE A 87 -3.39 16.66 -34.96
C PHE A 87 -3.21 16.43 -36.47
N TYR A 88 -3.63 15.28 -37.01
CA TYR A 88 -3.49 15.00 -38.45
C TYR A 88 -4.32 15.94 -39.33
N ASP A 89 -5.51 16.34 -38.89
CA ASP A 89 -6.35 17.31 -39.61
C ASP A 89 -5.70 18.71 -39.65
N GLU A 90 -4.87 19.08 -38.66
CA GLU A 90 -4.16 20.38 -38.61
C GLU A 90 -2.87 20.41 -39.46
N VAL A 91 -2.27 19.27 -39.79
CA VAL A 91 -1.02 19.19 -40.58
C VAL A 91 -1.21 18.74 -42.04
N SER A 92 -2.43 18.37 -42.44
CA SER A 92 -2.79 18.03 -43.82
C SER A 92 -3.34 19.23 -44.59
#